data_AF-A0A848TLQ0-F1
#
_entry.id   AF-A0A848TLQ0-F1
#
_cell.length_a   1.000
_cell.length_b   1.000
_cell.length_c   1.000
_cell.angle_alpha   90.00
_cell.angle_beta   90.00
_cell.angle_gamma   90.00
#
_symmetry.space_group_name_H-M   'P 1'
#
loop_
_entity.id
_entity.type
_entity.pdbx_description
1 polymer ?
#
loop_
_entity_poly.entity_id
_entity_poly.type
_entity_poly.pdbx_seq_one_letter_code
_entity_poly.pdbx_strand_id
1 'polypeptide(L)'
;MTSTLESRRTKWTGIALWLLCCALVLAAIAFSEWRARVAELSVESARLHAIASQRVDQHDAHLTALSAIAVAGAGQRPDLFREVAGAIMRFYPRITGISLLPLDNDGGALEIGTGQADLRGLIREAAHRSTG
;
A
#
# COMPACT_ATOMS: atom_id res chain seq x y z
N MET A 1 30.38 47.76 50.27
CA MET A 1 30.62 47.24 48.90
C MET A 1 29.86 45.93 48.62
N THR A 2 28.71 45.69 49.25
CA THR A 2 27.92 44.44 49.11
C THR A 2 26.64 44.61 48.29
N SER A 3 26.10 45.84 48.15
CA SER A 3 24.81 46.09 47.47
C SER A 3 24.86 46.01 45.93
N THR A 4 26.04 46.12 45.32
CA THR A 4 26.19 46.11 43.84
C THR A 4 26.14 44.70 43.24
N LEU A 5 26.47 43.67 44.03
CA LEU A 5 26.50 42.27 43.58
C LEU A 5 25.10 41.64 43.59
N GLU A 6 24.25 41.98 44.57
CA GLU A 6 22.86 41.51 44.60
C GLU A 6 22.02 42.10 43.47
N SER A 7 22.21 43.39 43.14
CA SER A 7 21.53 44.06 42.02
C SER A 7 21.92 43.48 40.66
N ARG A 8 23.17 43.05 40.47
CA ARG A 8 23.58 42.33 39.25
C ARG A 8 22.90 40.97 39.19
N ARG A 9 22.91 40.16 40.26
CA ARG A 9 22.27 38.84 40.27
C ARG A 9 20.77 38.88 39.93
N THR A 10 20.01 39.84 40.48
CA THR A 10 18.57 39.98 40.20
C THR A 10 18.28 40.38 38.74
N LYS A 11 19.13 41.20 38.13
CA LYS A 11 19.01 41.54 36.70
C LYS A 11 19.25 40.33 35.80
N TRP A 12 20.28 39.53 36.10
CA TRP A 12 20.59 38.32 35.34
C TRP A 12 19.50 37.25 35.49
N THR A 13 18.90 37.08 36.66
CA THR A 13 17.76 36.16 36.84
C THR A 13 16.53 36.62 36.06
N GLY A 14 16.27 37.93 35.97
CA GLY A 14 15.17 38.46 35.16
C GLY A 14 15.37 38.20 33.66
N ILE A 15 16.59 38.39 33.16
CA ILE A 15 16.93 38.10 31.76
C ILE A 15 16.82 36.59 31.48
N ALA A 16 17.32 35.75 32.38
CA ALA A 16 17.21 34.29 32.23
C ALA A 16 15.74 33.84 32.22
N LEU A 17 14.90 34.40 33.10
CA LEU A 17 13.47 34.09 33.12
C LEU A 17 12.77 34.57 31.84
N TRP A 18 13.12 35.76 31.35
CA TRP A 18 12.59 36.27 30.09
C TRP A 18 12.98 35.39 28.91
N LEU A 19 14.26 34.99 28.82
CA LEU A 19 14.74 34.07 27.78
C LEU A 19 14.06 32.70 27.87
N LEU A 20 13.83 32.19 29.08
CA LEU A 20 13.11 30.94 29.29
C LEU A 20 11.66 31.05 28.79
N CYS A 21 10.96 32.14 29.11
CA CYS A 21 9.61 32.39 28.59
C CYS A 21 9.59 32.46 27.05
N CYS A 22 10.54 33.18 26.43
CA CYS A 22 10.65 33.23 24.98
C CYS A 22 10.90 31.85 24.36
N ALA A 23 11.81 31.06 24.96
CA ALA A 23 12.10 29.71 24.50
C ALA A 23 10.87 28.79 24.61
N LEU A 24 10.10 28.89 25.70
CA LEU A 24 8.88 28.11 25.88
C LEU A 24 7.81 28.46 24.83
N VAL A 25 7.63 29.75 24.51
CA VAL A 25 6.69 30.17 23.48
C VAL A 25 7.10 29.65 22.11
N LEU A 26 8.37 29.77 21.75
CA LEU A 26 8.89 29.24 20.48
C LEU A 26 8.74 27.72 20.39
N ALA A 27 9.03 27.00 21.49
CA ALA A 27 8.85 25.55 21.57
C ALA A 27 7.37 25.16 21.40
N ALA A 28 6.44 25.89 22.02
CA ALA A 28 5.02 25.63 21.88
C ALA A 28 4.54 25.81 20.43
N ILE A 29 5.00 26.88 19.75
CA ILE A 29 4.67 27.14 18.34
C ILE A 29 5.25 26.03 17.46
N ALA A 30 6.54 25.71 17.60
CA ALA A 30 7.20 24.66 16.83
C ALA A 30 6.52 23.29 17.02
N PHE A 31 6.10 22.99 18.25
CA PHE A 31 5.38 21.76 18.56
C PHE A 31 3.99 21.73 17.93
N SER A 32 3.26 22.85 17.92
CA SER A 32 1.95 22.93 17.25
C SER A 32 2.07 22.75 15.73
N GLU A 33 3.06 23.39 15.10
CA GLU A 33 3.33 23.26 13.67
C GLU A 33 3.71 21.82 13.32
N TRP A 34 4.60 21.21 14.10
CA TRP A 34 4.99 19.81 13.92
C TRP A 34 3.79 18.87 14.02
N ARG A 35 2.92 19.06 15.03
CA ARG A 35 1.70 18.27 15.19
C ARG A 35 0.74 18.44 14.02
N ALA A 36 0.56 19.66 13.51
CA ALA A 36 -0.31 19.92 12.36
C ALA A 36 0.20 19.17 11.11
N ARG A 37 1.51 19.22 10.84
CA ARG A 37 2.14 18.51 9.71
C ARG A 37 2.05 17.00 9.83
N VAL A 38 2.30 16.45 11.02
CA VAL A 38 2.17 15.01 11.27
C VAL A 38 0.71 14.57 11.11
N ALA A 39 -0.24 15.37 11.58
CA ALA A 39 -1.66 15.07 11.42
C ALA A 39 -2.05 15.03 9.92
N GLU A 40 -1.64 16.01 9.13
CA GLU A 40 -1.88 16.06 7.69
C GLU A 40 -1.32 14.82 6.96
N LEU A 41 -0.06 14.46 7.25
CA LEU A 41 0.56 13.25 6.70
C LEU A 41 -0.18 11.97 7.12
N SER A 42 -0.62 11.90 8.37
CA SER A 42 -1.35 10.72 8.86
C SER A 42 -2.67 10.52 8.12
N VAL A 43 -3.42 11.60 7.85
CA VAL A 43 -4.68 11.55 7.11
C VAL A 43 -4.44 11.12 5.66
N GLU A 44 -3.44 11.68 4.99
CA GLU A 44 -3.12 11.29 3.61
C GLU A 44 -2.63 9.84 3.53
N SER A 45 -1.80 9.40 4.49
CA SER A 45 -1.33 8.01 4.54
C SER A 45 -2.49 7.02 4.74
N ALA A 46 -3.45 7.33 5.61
CA ALA A 46 -4.63 6.51 5.84
C ALA A 46 -5.53 6.46 4.60
N ARG A 47 -5.66 7.57 3.88
CA ARG A 47 -6.37 7.65 2.62
C ARG A 47 -5.72 6.80 1.53
N LEU A 48 -4.40 6.92 1.34
CA LEU A 48 -3.66 6.08 0.40
C LEU A 48 -3.78 4.61 0.75
N HIS A 49 -3.66 4.27 2.04
CA HIS A 49 -3.82 2.89 2.51
C HIS A 49 -5.22 2.35 2.18
N ALA A 50 -6.28 3.11 2.45
CA ALA A 50 -7.64 2.71 2.10
C ALA A 50 -7.83 2.49 0.59
N ILE A 51 -7.30 3.37 -0.26
CA ILE A 51 -7.36 3.23 -1.72
C ILE A 51 -6.57 2.00 -2.18
N ALA A 52 -5.40 1.76 -1.60
CA ALA A 52 -4.57 0.59 -1.92
C ALA A 52 -5.29 -0.71 -1.56
N SER A 53 -5.83 -0.79 -0.34
CA SER A 53 -6.61 -1.95 0.12
C SER A 53 -7.83 -2.19 -0.77
N GLN A 54 -8.59 -1.14 -1.09
CA GLN A 54 -9.76 -1.25 -1.96
C GLN A 54 -9.40 -1.78 -3.36
N ARG A 55 -8.26 -1.37 -3.93
CA ARG A 55 -7.78 -1.91 -5.21
C ARG A 55 -7.38 -3.37 -5.12
N VAL A 56 -6.79 -3.79 -4.01
CA VAL A 56 -6.45 -5.20 -3.75
C VAL A 56 -7.73 -6.02 -3.63
N ASP A 57 -8.71 -5.56 -2.85
CA ASP A 57 -9.99 -6.25 -2.70
C ASP A 57 -10.74 -6.37 -4.04
N GLN A 58 -10.68 -5.33 -4.87
CA GLN A 58 -11.25 -5.39 -6.22
C GLN A 58 -10.51 -6.42 -7.10
N HIS A 59 -9.19 -6.46 -7.01
CA HIS A 59 -8.40 -7.43 -7.76
C HIS A 59 -8.77 -8.86 -7.35
N ASP A 60 -8.92 -9.11 -6.05
CA ASP A 60 -9.35 -10.41 -5.53
C ASP A 60 -10.76 -10.80 -5.99
N ALA A 61 -11.71 -9.85 -6.02
CA ALA A 61 -13.04 -10.07 -6.58
C ALA A 61 -13.00 -10.43 -8.07
N HIS A 62 -12.16 -9.75 -8.85
CA HIS A 62 -11.96 -10.06 -10.27
C HIS A 62 -11.34 -11.46 -10.46
N LEU A 63 -10.35 -11.83 -9.63
CA LEU A 63 -9.73 -13.16 -9.67
C LEU A 63 -10.71 -14.26 -9.24
N THR A 64 -11.53 -14.01 -8.23
CA THR A 64 -12.59 -14.92 -7.78
C THR A 64 -13.61 -15.14 -8.90
N ALA A 65 -14.06 -14.07 -9.56
CA ALA A 65 -14.97 -14.17 -10.70
C ALA A 65 -14.35 -14.94 -11.89
N LEU A 66 -13.08 -14.66 -12.22
CA LEU A 66 -12.34 -15.38 -13.25
C LEU A 66 -12.16 -16.86 -12.90
N SER A 67 -11.88 -17.18 -11.65
CA SER A 67 -11.78 -18.56 -11.15
C SER A 67 -13.12 -19.29 -11.25
N ALA A 68 -14.22 -18.65 -10.84
CA ALA A 68 -15.56 -19.21 -10.98
C ALA A 68 -15.93 -19.48 -12.45
N ILE A 69 -15.59 -18.57 -13.36
CA ILE A 69 -15.77 -18.76 -14.81
C ILE A 69 -14.88 -19.89 -15.32
N ALA A 70 -13.63 -19.98 -14.87
CA ALA A 70 -12.72 -21.04 -15.25
C ALA A 70 -13.23 -22.42 -14.79
N VAL A 71 -13.73 -22.55 -13.57
CA VAL A 71 -14.31 -23.78 -13.02
C VAL A 71 -15.63 -24.14 -13.73
N ALA A 72 -16.53 -23.17 -13.93
CA ALA A 72 -17.80 -23.40 -14.61
C ALA A 72 -17.63 -23.68 -16.12
N GLY A 73 -16.56 -23.15 -16.72
CA GLY A 73 -16.24 -23.28 -18.14
C GLY A 73 -15.30 -24.44 -18.48
N ALA A 74 -14.68 -25.09 -17.47
CA ALA A 74 -13.74 -26.21 -17.61
C ALA A 74 -14.42 -27.41 -18.29
N GLY A 75 -14.35 -27.41 -19.63
CA GLY A 75 -14.85 -28.47 -20.50
C GLY A 75 -15.87 -28.01 -21.55
N GLN A 76 -16.51 -26.84 -21.41
CA GLN A 76 -17.61 -26.43 -22.31
C GLN A 76 -17.35 -25.14 -23.10
N ARG A 77 -16.62 -24.14 -22.56
CA ARG A 77 -16.42 -22.84 -23.26
C ARG A 77 -15.11 -22.13 -22.85
N PRO A 78 -13.93 -22.62 -23.28
CA PRO A 78 -12.65 -21.93 -23.05
C PRO A 78 -12.61 -20.52 -23.66
N ASP A 79 -13.44 -20.24 -24.66
CA ASP A 79 -13.55 -18.93 -25.30
C ASP A 79 -14.16 -17.86 -24.39
N LEU A 80 -15.07 -18.22 -23.47
CA LEU A 80 -15.67 -17.27 -22.53
C LEU A 80 -14.65 -16.72 -21.53
N PHE A 81 -13.76 -17.58 -21.02
CA PHE A 81 -12.66 -17.12 -20.17
C PHE A 81 -11.77 -16.15 -20.95
N ARG A 82 -11.45 -16.47 -22.22
CA ARG A 82 -10.62 -15.63 -23.07
C ARG A 82 -11.24 -14.26 -23.32
N GLU A 83 -12.54 -14.22 -23.58
CA GLU A 83 -13.30 -12.98 -23.80
C GLU A 83 -13.33 -12.10 -22.56
N VAL A 84 -13.64 -12.67 -21.38
CA VAL A 84 -13.71 -11.93 -20.11
C VAL A 84 -12.33 -11.43 -19.69
N ALA A 85 -11.29 -12.27 -19.75
CA ALA A 85 -9.94 -11.85 -19.43
C ALA A 85 -9.42 -10.78 -20.42
N GLY A 86 -9.75 -10.89 -21.72
CA GLY A 86 -9.48 -9.84 -22.70
C GLY A 86 -10.20 -8.52 -22.39
N ALA A 87 -11.46 -8.58 -21.97
CA ALA A 87 -12.21 -7.41 -21.53
C ALA A 87 -11.58 -6.75 -20.29
N ILE A 88 -11.21 -7.53 -19.28
CA ILE A 88 -10.51 -7.03 -18.07
C ILE A 88 -9.21 -6.33 -18.45
N MET A 89 -8.38 -6.92 -19.31
CA MET A 89 -7.14 -6.30 -19.78
C MET A 89 -7.37 -4.99 -20.56
N ARG A 90 -8.49 -4.88 -21.30
CA ARG A 90 -8.89 -3.64 -21.98
C ARG A 90 -9.26 -2.53 -21.01
N PHE A 91 -9.99 -2.85 -19.94
CA PHE A 91 -10.39 -1.87 -18.92
C PHE A 91 -9.26 -1.53 -17.93
N TYR A 92 -8.27 -2.42 -17.77
CA TYR A 92 -7.14 -2.26 -16.84
C TYR A 92 -5.78 -2.44 -17.55
N PRO A 93 -5.28 -1.41 -18.27
CA PRO A 93 -4.06 -1.49 -19.08
C PRO A 93 -2.77 -1.82 -18.30
N ARG A 94 -2.81 -1.79 -16.97
CA ARG A 94 -1.69 -2.16 -16.10
C ARG A 94 -1.53 -3.67 -15.92
N ILE A 95 -2.52 -4.48 -16.28
CA ILE A 95 -2.45 -5.94 -16.24
C ILE A 95 -1.75 -6.42 -17.52
N THR A 96 -0.56 -7.02 -17.39
CA THR A 96 0.28 -7.45 -18.52
C THR A 96 -0.11 -8.82 -19.08
N GLY A 97 -0.81 -9.63 -18.30
CA GLY A 97 -1.37 -10.90 -18.74
C GLY A 97 -2.23 -11.58 -17.67
N ILE A 98 -3.05 -12.52 -18.13
CA ILE A 98 -3.88 -13.40 -17.31
C ILE A 98 -3.68 -14.83 -17.85
N SER A 99 -3.31 -15.76 -16.97
CA SER A 99 -2.99 -17.13 -17.35
C SER A 99 -3.75 -18.12 -16.46
N LEU A 100 -4.46 -19.06 -17.08
CA LEU A 100 -5.10 -20.18 -16.40
C LEU A 100 -4.20 -21.41 -16.50
N LEU A 101 -3.67 -21.87 -15.35
CA LEU A 101 -2.79 -23.01 -15.28
C LEU A 101 -3.54 -24.27 -14.81
N PRO A 102 -3.61 -25.33 -15.61
CA PRO A 102 -4.03 -26.65 -15.13
C PRO A 102 -2.96 -27.23 -14.20
N LEU A 103 -3.39 -27.82 -13.07
CA LEU A 103 -2.50 -28.44 -12.08
C LEU A 103 -2.13 -29.87 -12.48
N ASP A 104 -3.06 -30.62 -13.07
CA ASP A 104 -2.93 -32.08 -13.29
C ASP A 104 -2.43 -32.48 -14.69
N ASN A 105 -2.31 -31.54 -15.63
CA ASN A 105 -1.95 -31.84 -17.01
C ASN A 105 -1.03 -30.77 -17.61
N ASP A 106 -0.08 -31.18 -18.46
CA ASP A 106 0.74 -30.28 -19.30
C ASP A 106 -0.04 -29.74 -20.51
N GLY A 107 -1.32 -30.12 -20.65
CA GLY A 107 -2.25 -29.54 -21.60
C GLY A 107 -2.28 -28.01 -21.49
N GLY A 108 -1.93 -27.34 -22.59
CA GLY A 108 -1.57 -25.92 -22.65
C GLY A 108 -2.37 -24.99 -21.74
N ALA A 109 -1.65 -24.26 -20.88
CA ALA A 109 -2.21 -23.17 -20.11
C ALA A 109 -2.93 -22.17 -21.03
N LEU A 110 -4.13 -21.74 -20.65
CA LEU A 110 -4.87 -20.74 -21.41
C LEU A 110 -4.34 -19.36 -21.00
N GLU A 111 -3.55 -18.74 -21.86
CA GLU A 111 -2.87 -17.48 -21.56
C GLU A 111 -3.28 -16.35 -22.51
N ILE A 112 -3.37 -15.15 -21.94
CA ILE A 112 -3.58 -13.90 -22.66
C ILE A 112 -2.55 -12.90 -22.14
N GLY A 113 -1.67 -12.40 -23.02
CA GLY A 113 -0.62 -11.43 -22.66
C GLY A 113 0.80 -12.00 -22.74
N THR A 114 1.75 -11.40 -22.02
CA THR A 114 3.17 -11.81 -22.05
C THR A 114 3.37 -13.12 -21.29
N GLY A 115 3.57 -14.21 -22.02
CA GLY A 115 3.79 -15.53 -21.46
C GLY A 115 5.19 -15.77 -20.94
N GLN A 116 5.30 -16.14 -19.67
CA GLN A 116 6.58 -16.46 -19.03
C GLN A 116 6.59 -17.95 -18.63
N ALA A 117 7.07 -18.80 -19.54
CA ALA A 117 7.05 -20.26 -19.39
C ALA A 117 7.78 -20.75 -18.11
N ASP A 118 8.88 -20.10 -17.76
CA ASP A 118 9.69 -20.41 -16.57
C ASP A 118 8.92 -20.18 -15.25
N LEU A 119 8.05 -19.17 -15.23
CA LEU A 119 7.24 -18.82 -14.06
C LEU A 119 6.15 -19.88 -13.78
N ARG A 120 5.67 -20.57 -14.83
CA ARG A 120 4.58 -21.57 -14.72
C ARG A 120 4.99 -22.78 -13.89
N GLY A 121 6.21 -23.29 -14.11
CA GLY A 121 6.75 -24.43 -13.36
C GLY A 121 6.88 -24.12 -11.88
N LEU A 122 7.41 -22.93 -11.55
CA LEU A 122 7.53 -22.44 -10.18
C LEU A 122 6.17 -22.29 -9.49
N ILE A 123 5.16 -21.74 -10.18
CA ILE A 123 3.81 -21.59 -9.64
C ILE A 123 3.16 -22.95 -9.37
N ARG A 124 3.31 -23.92 -10.29
CA ARG A 124 2.76 -25.28 -10.10
C ARG A 124 3.42 -25.98 -8.91
N GLU A 125 4.74 -25.89 -8.80
CA GLU A 125 5.48 -26.46 -7.67
C GLU A 125 5.04 -25.83 -6.33
N ALA A 126 4.91 -24.50 -6.30
CA ALA A 126 4.42 -23.79 -5.12
C ALA A 126 2.98 -24.19 -4.75
N ALA A 127 2.10 -24.36 -5.74
CA ALA A 127 0.71 -24.80 -5.52
C ALA A 127 0.65 -26.22 -4.93
N HIS A 128 1.46 -27.16 -5.41
CA HIS A 128 1.53 -28.51 -4.82
C HIS A 128 2.12 -28.53 -3.41
N ARG A 129 2.99 -27.56 -3.07
CA ARG A 129 3.51 -27.39 -1.70
C ARG A 129 2.55 -26.67 -0.76
N SER A 130 1.53 -25.99 -1.29
CA SER A 130 0.54 -25.26 -0.50
C SER A 130 -0.52 -26.23 0.03
N THR A 131 -0.44 -26.60 1.31
CA THR A 131 -1.33 -27.58 1.94
C THR A 131 -2.65 -27.01 2.47
N GLY A 132 -2.94 -25.73 2.22
CA GLY A 132 -4.05 -25.01 2.85
C GLY A 132 -3.70 -24.52 4.24
#